data_AF-A0A9P6G477-F1
#
_entry.id   AF-A0A9P6G477-F1
#
_cell.length_a   1.000
_cell.length_b   1.000
_cell.length_c   1.000
_cell.angle_alpha   90.00
_cell.angle_beta   90.00
_cell.angle_gamma   90.00
#
_symmetry.space_group_name_H-M   'P 1'
#
loop_
_entity.id
_entity.type
_entity.pdbx_description
1 polymer ?
#
loop_
_entity_poly.entity_id
_entity_poly.type
_entity_poly.pdbx_seq_one_letter_code
_entity_poly.pdbx_strand_id
1 'polypeptide(L)'
;MTSVSGAVVQSLLSQVGKLKWQFSFAGPYHRYKKEWKIATVFIGANNLCAACGSGEDIPPTADPKTYGSLLKQALRDLKAAAGPTFVNLVGIFDVSLVYDLSRGYPYCEFLFDKNPIPICGCATGDEKDRKRVGDLAKEYNRVMRRVAYEINEENKDDGTFGVSFQPGLTSFKESSAPFGQGYMSGLDCFHPNKCANQIMAIALWNNMFASGLKKKSPKKPEDVKIFCPGPEDYLK
;
A
#
# COMPACT_ATOMS: atom_id res chain seq x y z
N MET A 1 10.63 1.13 -14.65
CA MET A 1 9.96 0.29 -13.64
C MET A 1 9.61 1.16 -12.45
N THR A 2 8.36 1.12 -11.98
CA THR A 2 7.78 2.00 -10.93
C THR A 2 7.33 1.23 -9.69
N SER A 3 7.82 0.00 -9.55
CA SER A 3 7.69 -0.84 -8.36
C SER A 3 9.05 -1.51 -8.17
N VAL A 4 9.66 -1.31 -7.01
CA VAL A 4 11.04 -1.73 -6.72
C VAL A 4 11.06 -2.41 -5.35
N SER A 5 11.71 -3.57 -5.25
CA SER A 5 11.88 -4.26 -3.98
C SER A 5 12.54 -3.35 -2.94
N GLY A 6 12.06 -3.39 -1.70
CA GLY A 6 12.56 -2.52 -0.63
C GLY A 6 12.13 -1.05 -0.74
N ALA A 7 11.25 -0.68 -1.68
CA ALA A 7 10.77 0.69 -1.80
C ALA A 7 10.09 1.17 -0.50
N VAL A 8 10.52 2.33 -0.05
CA VAL A 8 9.96 3.09 1.08
C VAL A 8 9.42 4.44 0.57
N VAL A 9 8.63 5.16 1.37
CA VAL A 9 8.08 6.47 0.97
C VAL A 9 9.15 7.48 0.53
N GLN A 10 10.35 7.42 1.13
CA GLN A 10 11.53 8.22 0.78
C GLN A 10 11.97 8.00 -0.67
N SER A 11 11.74 6.81 -1.22
CA SER A 11 12.09 6.48 -2.59
C SER A 11 11.06 6.98 -3.61
N LEU A 12 9.84 7.35 -3.21
CA LEU A 12 8.76 7.71 -4.15
C LEU A 12 9.12 8.89 -5.03
N LEU A 13 9.81 9.91 -4.51
CA LEU A 13 10.22 11.07 -5.30
C LEU A 13 11.09 10.66 -6.49
N SER A 14 12.01 9.72 -6.29
CA SER A 14 12.82 9.18 -7.38
C SER A 14 12.00 8.39 -8.41
N GLN A 15 10.97 7.66 -7.95
CA GLN A 15 10.07 6.90 -8.81
C GLN A 15 9.17 7.82 -9.64
N VAL A 16 8.66 8.90 -9.04
CA VAL A 16 7.93 9.95 -9.74
C VAL A 16 8.84 10.69 -10.73
N GLY A 17 10.10 10.92 -10.38
CA GLY A 17 11.10 11.46 -11.31
C GLY A 17 11.26 10.61 -12.57
N LYS A 18 11.26 9.27 -12.43
CA LYS A 18 11.27 8.35 -13.58
C LYS A 18 9.99 8.49 -14.42
N LEU A 19 8.82 8.59 -13.79
CA LEU A 19 7.55 8.84 -14.51
C LEU A 19 7.60 10.17 -15.28
N LYS A 20 8.13 11.23 -14.67
CA LYS A 20 8.29 12.55 -15.32
C LYS A 20 9.13 12.44 -16.58
N TRP A 21 10.23 11.68 -16.55
CA TRP A 21 11.03 11.41 -17.75
C TRP A 21 10.22 10.62 -18.79
N GLN A 22 9.51 9.57 -18.37
CA GLN A 22 8.74 8.72 -19.27
C GLN A 22 7.62 9.46 -20.02
N PHE A 23 7.00 10.46 -19.38
CA PHE A 23 5.97 11.33 -19.98
C PHE A 23 6.53 12.61 -20.60
N SER A 24 7.84 12.87 -20.50
CA SER A 24 8.48 14.02 -21.15
C SER A 24 8.41 13.90 -22.68
N PHE A 25 8.72 14.98 -23.41
CA PHE A 25 8.69 14.99 -24.88
C PHE A 25 9.56 13.90 -25.53
N ALA A 26 10.72 13.60 -24.94
CA ALA A 26 11.63 12.54 -25.39
C ALA A 26 11.29 11.16 -24.79
N GLY A 27 10.27 11.06 -23.96
CA GLY A 27 9.90 9.85 -23.24
C GLY A 27 8.98 8.92 -24.05
N PRO A 28 9.04 7.60 -23.79
CA PRO A 28 8.25 6.61 -24.53
C PRO A 28 6.73 6.76 -24.38
N TYR A 29 6.26 7.45 -23.33
CA TYR A 29 4.84 7.64 -23.05
C TYR A 29 4.38 9.08 -23.25
N HIS A 30 5.16 9.93 -23.93
CA HIS A 30 4.82 11.34 -24.18
C HIS A 30 3.38 11.53 -24.70
N ARG A 31 2.97 10.72 -25.69
CA ARG A 31 1.65 10.81 -26.33
C ARG A 31 0.49 10.64 -25.35
N TYR A 32 0.70 9.89 -24.29
CA TYR A 32 -0.31 9.62 -23.27
C TYR A 32 -0.37 10.71 -22.20
N LYS A 33 0.53 11.71 -22.18
CA LYS A 33 0.62 12.69 -21.08
C LYS A 33 -0.70 13.42 -20.80
N LYS A 34 -1.54 13.64 -21.81
CA LYS A 34 -2.84 14.33 -21.66
C LYS A 34 -4.03 13.38 -21.40
N GLU A 35 -3.85 12.07 -21.49
CA GLU A 35 -4.92 11.10 -21.24
C GLU A 35 -5.14 10.86 -19.73
N TRP A 36 -6.27 10.29 -19.34
CA TRP A 36 -6.50 9.89 -17.96
C TRP A 36 -5.67 8.66 -17.58
N LYS A 37 -5.13 8.66 -16.36
CA LYS A 37 -4.48 7.47 -15.76
C LYS A 37 -5.09 7.15 -14.42
N ILE A 38 -5.00 5.88 -14.05
CA ILE A 38 -5.14 5.43 -12.67
C ILE A 38 -3.74 5.16 -12.13
N ALA A 39 -3.34 5.88 -11.08
CA ALA A 39 -2.10 5.63 -10.37
C ALA A 39 -2.39 4.94 -9.04
N THR A 40 -1.97 3.68 -8.90
CA THR A 40 -2.08 2.96 -7.62
C THR A 40 -0.82 3.20 -6.80
N VAL A 41 -0.97 3.88 -5.65
CA VAL A 41 0.12 4.14 -4.70
C VAL A 41 -0.08 3.22 -3.51
N PHE A 42 0.76 2.18 -3.43
CA PHE A 42 0.79 1.22 -2.33
C PHE A 42 2.21 1.14 -1.77
N ILE A 43 2.44 1.82 -0.65
CA ILE A 43 3.78 2.10 -0.11
C ILE A 43 3.71 2.24 1.40
N GLY A 44 4.74 1.77 2.11
CA GLY A 44 4.82 1.88 3.57
C GLY A 44 5.10 0.58 4.29
N ALA A 45 4.87 -0.59 3.68
CA ALA A 45 5.20 -1.88 4.29
C ALA A 45 6.68 -1.97 4.69
N ASN A 46 7.61 -1.57 3.82
CA ASN A 46 9.05 -1.55 4.13
C ASN A 46 9.42 -0.48 5.17
N ASN A 47 8.66 0.63 5.27
CA ASN A 47 8.84 1.60 6.33
C ASN A 47 8.49 0.98 7.68
N LEU A 48 7.39 0.21 7.75
CA LEU A 48 7.00 -0.55 8.94
C LEU A 48 8.02 -1.64 9.29
N CYS A 49 8.63 -2.29 8.30
CA CYS A 49 9.71 -3.25 8.53
C CYS A 49 10.97 -2.64 9.17
N ALA A 50 11.14 -1.33 9.04
CA ALA A 50 12.23 -0.55 9.65
C ALA A 50 11.78 0.21 10.91
N ALA A 51 10.63 -0.15 11.51
CA ALA A 51 10.05 0.58 12.63
C ALA A 51 10.74 0.35 13.97
N CYS A 52 11.55 -0.70 14.09
CA CYS A 52 12.23 -1.14 15.31
C CYS A 52 13.71 -0.84 15.15
N GLY A 53 14.32 -0.46 16.27
CA GLY A 53 15.73 -0.13 16.37
C GLY A 53 16.17 -0.24 17.82
N SER A 54 17.37 0.22 18.13
CA SER A 54 17.88 0.25 19.49
C SER A 54 17.09 1.27 20.33
N GLY A 55 16.23 0.80 21.23
CA GLY A 55 15.49 1.64 22.17
C GLY A 55 14.02 1.85 21.80
N GLU A 56 13.40 2.89 22.36
CA GLU A 56 11.96 3.12 22.23
C GLU A 56 11.60 4.06 21.06
N ASP A 57 12.55 4.83 20.55
CA ASP A 57 12.33 5.83 19.50
C ASP A 57 12.03 5.23 18.13
N ILE A 58 11.16 5.89 17.35
CA ILE A 58 10.83 5.49 15.98
C ILE A 58 11.95 5.93 15.04
N PRO A 59 12.60 4.99 14.31
CA PRO A 59 13.62 5.36 13.34
C PRO A 59 13.06 6.36 12.32
N PRO A 60 13.88 7.32 11.82
CA PRO A 60 13.42 8.33 10.86
C PRO A 60 12.77 7.75 9.61
N THR A 61 13.21 6.55 9.18
CA THR A 61 12.61 5.84 8.05
C THR A 61 11.13 5.50 8.29
N ALA A 62 10.77 5.20 9.54
CA ALA A 62 9.42 4.79 9.93
C ALA A 62 8.58 5.93 10.55
N ASP A 63 9.14 7.13 10.74
CA ASP A 63 8.44 8.25 11.36
C ASP A 63 7.18 8.68 10.57
N PRO A 64 5.98 8.69 11.18
CA PRO A 64 4.73 9.04 10.50
C PRO A 64 4.68 10.47 9.95
N LYS A 65 5.35 11.43 10.59
CA LYS A 65 5.39 12.83 10.12
C LYS A 65 6.18 12.92 8.83
N THR A 66 7.36 12.34 8.80
CA THR A 66 8.24 12.23 7.62
C THR A 66 7.53 11.48 6.50
N TYR A 67 6.84 10.37 6.84
CA TYR A 67 6.03 9.61 5.88
C TYR A 67 4.96 10.48 5.21
N GLY A 68 4.16 11.20 6.01
CA GLY A 68 3.11 12.08 5.48
C GLY A 68 3.63 13.20 4.60
N SER A 69 4.74 13.85 5.01
CA SER A 69 5.37 14.94 4.26
C SER A 69 5.85 14.46 2.88
N LEU A 70 6.58 13.35 2.84
CA LEU A 70 7.12 12.79 1.60
C LEU A 70 6.03 12.23 0.68
N LEU A 71 5.01 11.59 1.24
CA LEU A 71 3.85 11.14 0.46
C LEU A 71 3.13 12.32 -0.18
N LYS A 72 2.89 13.39 0.58
CA LYS A 72 2.23 14.60 0.08
C LYS A 72 3.04 15.23 -1.06
N GLN A 73 4.36 15.36 -0.89
CA GLN A 73 5.26 15.85 -1.93
C GLN A 73 5.20 14.97 -3.18
N ALA A 74 5.28 13.65 -3.02
CA ALA A 74 5.23 12.71 -4.15
C ALA A 74 3.92 12.80 -4.94
N LEU A 75 2.78 13.00 -4.27
CA LEU A 75 1.48 13.17 -4.94
C LEU A 75 1.40 14.47 -5.74
N ARG A 76 1.94 15.58 -5.21
CA ARG A 76 2.06 16.85 -5.95
C ARG A 76 2.95 16.69 -7.19
N ASP A 77 4.09 16.02 -7.04
CA ASP A 77 5.02 15.78 -8.13
C ASP A 77 4.43 14.83 -9.19
N LEU A 78 3.62 13.86 -8.76
CA LEU A 78 2.94 12.92 -9.66
C LEU A 78 1.95 13.65 -10.58
N LYS A 79 1.15 14.57 -10.05
CA LYS A 79 0.27 15.43 -10.86
C LYS A 79 1.06 16.15 -11.95
N ALA A 80 2.15 16.81 -11.57
CA ALA A 80 3.00 17.56 -12.50
C ALA A 80 3.69 16.66 -13.55
N ALA A 81 4.03 15.43 -13.16
CA ALA A 81 4.69 14.46 -14.03
C ALA A 81 3.74 13.83 -15.06
N ALA A 82 2.58 13.36 -14.61
CA ALA A 82 1.71 12.46 -15.38
C ALA A 82 0.48 13.13 -16.02
N GLY A 83 0.13 14.37 -15.63
CA GLY A 83 -1.10 15.01 -16.12
C GLY A 83 -2.37 14.41 -15.49
N PRO A 84 -3.50 14.33 -16.22
CA PRO A 84 -4.76 13.89 -15.65
C PRO A 84 -4.67 12.51 -14.99
N THR A 85 -4.93 12.44 -13.68
CA THR A 85 -4.65 11.24 -12.88
C THR A 85 -5.65 11.09 -11.74
N PHE A 86 -6.27 9.91 -11.66
CA PHE A 86 -6.94 9.43 -10.46
C PHE A 86 -5.98 8.58 -9.64
N VAL A 87 -5.70 8.99 -8.40
CA VAL A 87 -4.81 8.27 -7.50
C VAL A 87 -5.62 7.34 -6.61
N ASN A 88 -5.37 6.05 -6.77
CA ASN A 88 -5.82 4.98 -5.91
C ASN A 88 -4.82 4.81 -4.75
N LEU A 89 -4.96 5.59 -3.67
CA LEU A 89 -4.04 5.59 -2.54
C LEU A 89 -4.39 4.47 -1.56
N VAL A 90 -3.61 3.39 -1.59
CA VAL A 90 -3.92 2.15 -0.88
C VAL A 90 -3.43 2.21 0.56
N GLY A 91 -4.36 2.00 1.50
CA GLY A 91 -4.04 1.85 2.92
C GLY A 91 -3.21 0.59 3.17
N ILE A 92 -2.26 0.70 4.11
CA ILE A 92 -1.33 -0.36 4.47
C ILE A 92 -1.97 -1.28 5.51
N PHE A 93 -1.80 -2.59 5.34
CA PHE A 93 -2.16 -3.58 6.35
C PHE A 93 -1.07 -3.71 7.42
N ASP A 94 -1.44 -4.20 8.60
CA ASP A 94 -0.47 -4.54 9.65
C ASP A 94 0.44 -5.70 9.19
N VAL A 95 1.68 -5.38 8.80
CA VAL A 95 2.62 -6.37 8.27
C VAL A 95 3.01 -7.43 9.30
N SER A 96 2.76 -7.24 10.60
CA SER A 96 3.00 -8.28 11.61
C SER A 96 2.08 -9.50 11.48
N LEU A 97 1.02 -9.41 10.64
CA LEU A 97 0.18 -10.57 10.30
C LEU A 97 0.99 -11.77 9.78
N VAL A 98 2.15 -11.51 9.16
CA VAL A 98 3.03 -12.57 8.62
C VAL A 98 3.54 -13.51 9.71
N TYR A 99 3.73 -13.02 10.94
CA TYR A 99 4.09 -13.86 12.07
C TYR A 99 2.98 -14.86 12.38
N ASP A 100 1.74 -14.38 12.48
CA ASP A 100 0.57 -15.21 12.78
C ASP A 100 0.33 -16.26 11.68
N LEU A 101 0.45 -15.86 10.40
CA LEU A 101 0.27 -16.77 9.27
C LEU A 101 1.35 -17.86 9.20
N SER A 102 2.57 -17.57 9.67
CA SER A 102 3.67 -18.54 9.66
C SER A 102 3.49 -19.70 10.67
N ARG A 103 2.64 -19.51 11.69
CA ARG A 103 2.48 -20.49 12.77
C ARG A 103 1.85 -21.78 12.26
N GLY A 104 2.38 -22.92 12.71
CA GLY A 104 1.95 -24.25 12.25
C GLY A 104 2.57 -24.69 10.92
N TYR A 105 3.49 -23.91 10.35
CA TYR A 105 4.23 -24.26 9.14
C TYR A 105 5.73 -24.35 9.44
N PRO A 106 6.28 -25.57 9.66
CA PRO A 106 7.64 -25.74 10.17
C PRO A 106 8.74 -25.02 9.38
N TYR A 107 8.60 -24.94 8.06
CA TYR A 107 9.54 -24.21 7.21
C TYR A 107 9.53 -22.71 7.52
N CYS A 108 8.35 -22.10 7.65
CA CYS A 108 8.21 -20.68 7.90
C CYS A 108 8.58 -20.31 9.34
N GLU A 109 8.23 -21.16 10.32
CA GLU A 109 8.71 -21.02 11.70
C GLU A 109 10.24 -21.09 11.77
N PHE A 110 10.86 -22.01 11.03
CA PHE A 110 12.32 -22.05 10.91
C PHE A 110 12.89 -20.75 10.33
N LEU A 111 12.30 -20.24 9.25
CA LEU A 111 12.76 -19.00 8.60
C LEU A 111 12.61 -17.74 9.46
N PHE A 112 11.63 -17.68 10.37
CA PHE A 112 11.39 -16.48 11.18
C PHE A 112 11.96 -16.60 12.60
N ASP A 113 12.00 -17.79 13.18
CA ASP A 113 12.40 -17.97 14.59
C ASP A 113 13.84 -18.47 14.73
N LYS A 114 14.35 -19.25 13.76
CA LYS A 114 15.63 -19.97 13.88
C LYS A 114 16.70 -19.47 12.91
N ASN A 115 16.30 -18.97 11.75
CA ASN A 115 17.19 -18.37 10.77
C ASN A 115 16.54 -17.11 10.15
N PRO A 116 16.32 -16.05 10.95
CA PRO A 116 15.54 -14.89 10.54
C PRO A 116 16.11 -14.28 9.26
N ILE A 117 15.42 -14.50 8.13
CA ILE A 117 15.77 -13.83 6.89
C ILE A 117 15.56 -12.32 7.13
N PRO A 118 16.53 -11.45 6.78
CA PRO A 118 16.43 -10.01 7.04
C PRO A 118 15.49 -9.30 6.05
N ILE A 119 14.26 -9.80 5.90
CA ILE A 119 13.23 -9.21 5.04
C ILE A 119 12.43 -8.18 5.84
N CYS A 120 11.99 -8.51 7.05
CA CYS A 120 11.17 -7.64 7.88
C CYS A 120 11.23 -8.03 9.36
N GLY A 121 12.41 -7.91 9.98
CA GLY A 121 12.65 -8.40 11.35
C GLY A 121 11.67 -7.87 12.39
N CYS A 122 11.16 -6.64 12.24
CA CYS A 122 10.12 -6.07 13.10
C CYS A 122 8.80 -6.83 13.09
N ALA A 123 8.37 -7.30 11.93
CA ALA A 123 7.07 -7.96 11.78
C ALA A 123 7.08 -9.37 12.37
N THR A 124 8.26 -9.97 12.48
CA THR A 124 8.49 -11.30 13.05
C THR A 124 9.26 -11.24 14.38
N GLY A 125 9.46 -10.04 14.92
CA GLY A 125 10.17 -9.79 16.18
C GLY A 125 9.34 -10.23 17.38
N ASP A 126 9.68 -9.73 18.57
CA ASP A 126 8.90 -10.03 19.77
C ASP A 126 7.51 -9.36 19.76
N GLU A 127 6.71 -9.61 20.80
CA GLU A 127 5.36 -9.02 20.89
C GLU A 127 5.38 -7.48 20.92
N LYS A 128 6.40 -6.86 21.52
CA LYS A 128 6.55 -5.40 21.59
C LYS A 128 6.77 -4.83 20.18
N ASP A 129 7.65 -5.44 19.40
CA ASP A 129 7.93 -5.06 18.01
C ASP A 129 6.72 -5.24 17.12
N ARG A 130 6.04 -6.39 17.20
CA ARG A 130 4.84 -6.66 16.39
C ARG A 130 3.70 -5.69 16.73
N LYS A 131 3.49 -5.38 18.03
CA LYS A 131 2.50 -4.39 18.46
C LYS A 131 2.83 -3.00 17.89
N ARG A 132 4.11 -2.60 17.96
CA ARG A 132 4.59 -1.32 17.43
C ARG A 132 4.35 -1.18 15.94
N VAL A 133 4.63 -2.23 15.17
CA VAL A 133 4.33 -2.31 13.72
C VAL A 133 2.85 -2.10 13.45
N GLY A 134 1.97 -2.81 14.19
CA GLY A 134 0.53 -2.69 14.02
C GLY A 134 -0.02 -1.31 14.38
N ASP A 135 0.50 -0.68 15.44
CA ASP A 135 0.11 0.67 15.84
C ASP A 135 0.58 1.72 14.80
N LEU A 136 1.79 1.57 14.26
CA LEU A 136 2.28 2.43 13.18
C LEU A 136 1.51 2.26 11.88
N ALA A 137 1.08 1.04 11.53
CA ALA A 137 0.23 0.81 10.36
C ALA A 137 -1.08 1.62 10.46
N LYS A 138 -1.71 1.64 11.65
CA LYS A 138 -2.92 2.45 11.91
C LYS A 138 -2.64 3.94 11.76
N GLU A 139 -1.52 4.42 12.31
CA GLU A 139 -1.14 5.83 12.19
C GLU A 139 -0.81 6.24 10.75
N TYR A 140 -0.13 5.38 10.00
CA TYR A 140 0.14 5.60 8.57
C TYR A 140 -1.17 5.74 7.78
N ASN A 141 -2.16 4.88 8.05
CA ASN A 141 -3.48 4.97 7.43
C ASN A 141 -4.21 6.27 7.80
N ARG A 142 -4.08 6.76 9.04
CA ARG A 142 -4.59 8.06 9.45
C ARG A 142 -3.91 9.20 8.68
N VAL A 143 -2.58 9.16 8.59
CA VAL A 143 -1.77 10.13 7.83
C VAL A 143 -2.13 10.11 6.35
N MET A 144 -2.26 8.94 5.71
CA MET A 144 -2.65 8.81 4.31
C MET A 144 -4.03 9.41 4.04
N ARG A 145 -5.01 9.17 4.91
CA ARG A 145 -6.35 9.77 4.79
C ARG A 145 -6.30 11.29 4.88
N ARG A 146 -5.51 11.82 5.82
CA ARG A 146 -5.31 13.27 5.97
C ARG A 146 -4.64 13.87 4.73
N VAL A 147 -3.56 13.25 4.24
CA VAL A 147 -2.83 13.70 3.04
C VAL A 147 -3.74 13.67 1.81
N ALA A 148 -4.56 12.63 1.63
CA ALA A 148 -5.52 12.57 0.53
C ALA A 148 -6.52 13.74 0.58
N TYR A 149 -7.05 14.07 1.77
CA TYR A 149 -7.92 15.22 1.97
C TYR A 149 -7.20 16.53 1.62
N GLU A 150 -6.02 16.77 2.21
CA GLU A 150 -5.26 18.00 1.97
C GLU A 150 -4.91 18.19 0.48
N ILE A 151 -4.52 17.12 -0.22
CA ILE A 151 -4.22 17.18 -1.65
C ILE A 151 -5.50 17.46 -2.46
N ASN A 152 -6.64 16.86 -2.13
CA ASN A 152 -7.87 17.15 -2.84
C ASN A 152 -8.33 18.61 -2.63
N GLU A 153 -8.19 19.15 -1.42
CA GLU A 153 -8.49 20.56 -1.15
C GLU A 153 -7.57 21.50 -1.95
N GLU A 154 -6.28 21.17 -2.05
CA GLU A 154 -5.32 21.92 -2.90
C GLU A 154 -5.65 21.88 -4.40
N ASN A 155 -6.44 20.89 -4.84
CA ASN A 155 -6.75 20.65 -6.25
C ASN A 155 -8.26 20.69 -6.55
N LYS A 156 -9.06 21.27 -5.67
CA LYS A 156 -10.54 21.27 -5.75
C LYS A 156 -11.09 21.81 -7.08
N ASP A 157 -10.36 22.73 -7.72
CA ASP A 157 -10.75 23.40 -8.97
C ASP A 157 -10.04 22.83 -10.22
N ASP A 158 -9.15 21.84 -10.09
CA ASP A 158 -8.37 21.28 -11.21
C ASP A 158 -9.24 20.41 -12.13
N GLY A 159 -10.11 19.57 -11.55
CA GLY A 159 -10.93 18.61 -12.29
C GLY A 159 -10.16 17.49 -13.00
N THR A 160 -8.84 17.57 -13.10
CA THR A 160 -7.99 16.56 -13.75
C THR A 160 -7.16 15.71 -12.79
N PHE A 161 -7.18 16.01 -11.49
CA PHE A 161 -6.42 15.27 -10.49
C PHE A 161 -7.24 15.04 -9.23
N GLY A 162 -7.19 13.81 -8.69
CA GLY A 162 -7.89 13.47 -7.45
C GLY A 162 -7.28 12.26 -6.77
N VAL A 163 -7.32 12.23 -5.44
CA VAL A 163 -6.76 11.17 -4.61
C VAL A 163 -7.86 10.52 -3.77
N SER A 164 -8.05 9.22 -3.94
CA SER A 164 -9.00 8.44 -3.14
C SER A 164 -8.23 7.49 -2.22
N PHE A 165 -8.34 7.72 -0.91
CA PHE A 165 -7.84 6.77 0.09
C PHE A 165 -8.68 5.48 0.06
N GLN A 166 -8.03 4.34 -0.11
CA GLN A 166 -8.64 3.01 -0.14
C GLN A 166 -8.30 2.21 1.11
N PRO A 167 -9.25 1.99 2.02
CA PRO A 167 -9.07 1.13 3.19
C PRO A 167 -9.19 -0.36 2.86
N GLY A 168 -9.34 -0.74 1.58
CA GLY A 168 -9.67 -2.11 1.17
C GLY A 168 -8.75 -3.20 1.72
N LEU A 169 -7.51 -2.84 2.08
CA LEU A 169 -6.55 -3.77 2.67
C LEU A 169 -6.29 -3.55 4.17
N THR A 170 -6.77 -2.47 4.79
CA THR A 170 -6.30 -2.06 6.13
C THR A 170 -6.68 -3.04 7.25
N SER A 171 -7.72 -3.84 7.04
CA SER A 171 -8.16 -4.86 8.00
C SER A 171 -7.80 -6.29 7.57
N PHE A 172 -6.77 -6.43 6.73
CA PHE A 172 -6.33 -7.74 6.26
C PHE A 172 -5.87 -8.65 7.39
N LYS A 173 -5.22 -8.13 8.44
CA LYS A 173 -4.76 -8.95 9.56
C LYS A 173 -5.92 -9.61 10.29
N GLU A 174 -6.96 -8.85 10.58
CA GLU A 174 -8.18 -9.35 11.22
C GLU A 174 -8.96 -10.31 10.32
N SER A 175 -8.81 -10.18 9.00
CA SER A 175 -9.42 -11.07 8.02
C SER A 175 -8.49 -12.14 7.44
N SER A 176 -7.26 -12.29 7.93
CA SER A 176 -6.27 -13.20 7.32
C SER A 176 -6.18 -14.58 7.88
N ALA A 177 -6.83 -14.85 9.02
CA ALA A 177 -6.91 -16.21 9.54
C ALA A 177 -7.42 -17.24 8.49
N PRO A 178 -8.41 -16.93 7.63
CA PRO A 178 -8.85 -17.82 6.54
C PRO A 178 -7.91 -17.85 5.33
N PHE A 179 -7.08 -16.82 5.12
CA PHE A 179 -6.08 -16.82 4.05
C PHE A 179 -4.94 -17.79 4.41
N GLY A 180 -4.41 -17.77 5.64
CA GLY A 180 -3.38 -18.73 6.06
C GLY A 180 -2.07 -18.64 5.27
N GLN A 181 -1.11 -19.53 5.55
CA GLN A 181 0.19 -19.53 4.87
C GLN A 181 0.12 -19.85 3.38
N GLY A 182 -0.95 -20.52 2.92
CA GLY A 182 -1.17 -20.83 1.50
C GLY A 182 -1.33 -19.60 0.60
N TYR A 183 -1.45 -18.40 1.17
CA TYR A 183 -1.53 -17.12 0.47
C TYR A 183 -0.20 -16.34 0.50
N MET A 184 0.81 -16.90 1.14
CA MET A 184 2.17 -16.37 1.18
C MET A 184 3.05 -17.11 0.17
N SER A 185 4.17 -16.51 -0.20
CA SER A 185 5.20 -17.15 -0.99
C SER A 185 5.75 -18.36 -0.23
N GLY A 186 5.80 -19.52 -0.89
CA GLY A 186 6.41 -20.72 -0.31
C GLY A 186 7.93 -20.64 -0.17
N LEU A 187 8.58 -19.59 -0.70
CA LEU A 187 10.03 -19.39 -0.63
C LEU A 187 10.45 -18.50 0.54
N ASP A 188 9.78 -17.36 0.73
CA ASP A 188 10.16 -16.39 1.77
C ASP A 188 9.16 -16.31 2.92
N CYS A 189 8.02 -17.01 2.82
CA CYS A 189 6.92 -17.00 3.78
C CYS A 189 6.36 -15.61 4.11
N PHE A 190 6.70 -14.57 3.32
CA PHE A 190 6.50 -13.16 3.66
C PHE A 190 5.75 -12.39 2.58
N HIS A 191 6.09 -12.54 1.31
CA HIS A 191 5.40 -11.81 0.25
C HIS A 191 4.07 -12.49 -0.10
N PRO A 192 3.01 -11.73 -0.39
CA PRO A 192 1.78 -12.30 -0.95
C PRO A 192 2.08 -13.07 -2.24
N ASN A 193 1.56 -14.28 -2.37
CA ASN A 193 1.71 -15.07 -3.59
C ASN A 193 0.67 -14.66 -4.66
N LYS A 194 0.61 -15.41 -5.77
CA LYS A 194 -0.33 -15.14 -6.87
C LYS A 194 -1.79 -15.05 -6.40
N CYS A 195 -2.25 -15.99 -5.57
CA CYS A 195 -3.63 -16.04 -5.10
C CYS A 195 -3.98 -14.84 -4.21
N ALA A 196 -3.07 -14.47 -3.30
CA ALA A 196 -3.24 -13.27 -2.48
C ALA A 196 -3.29 -12.00 -3.32
N ASN A 197 -2.37 -11.86 -4.28
CA ASN A 197 -2.36 -10.71 -5.17
C ASN A 197 -3.66 -10.59 -5.99
N GLN A 198 -4.26 -11.71 -6.43
CA GLN A 198 -5.55 -11.70 -7.12
C GLN A 198 -6.67 -11.17 -6.23
N ILE A 199 -6.72 -11.61 -4.97
CA ILE A 199 -7.74 -11.15 -4.01
C ILE A 199 -7.55 -9.69 -3.66
N MET A 200 -6.31 -9.27 -3.40
CA MET A 200 -5.98 -7.87 -3.15
C MET A 200 -6.37 -6.98 -4.34
N ALA A 201 -6.10 -7.42 -5.57
CA ALA A 201 -6.48 -6.68 -6.77
C ALA A 201 -8.00 -6.50 -6.89
N ILE A 202 -8.78 -7.56 -6.66
CA ILE A 202 -10.25 -7.47 -6.69
C ILE A 202 -10.77 -6.59 -5.55
N ALA A 203 -10.22 -6.72 -4.35
CA ALA A 203 -10.60 -5.88 -3.21
C ALA A 203 -10.36 -4.39 -3.50
N LEU A 204 -9.20 -4.05 -4.06
CA LEU A 204 -8.88 -2.68 -4.45
C LEU A 204 -9.77 -2.17 -5.58
N TRP A 205 -10.03 -3.00 -6.59
CA TRP A 205 -10.97 -2.68 -7.67
C TRP A 205 -12.35 -2.32 -7.12
N ASN A 206 -12.94 -3.21 -6.33
CA ASN A 206 -14.26 -2.99 -5.72
C ASN A 206 -14.29 -1.74 -4.82
N ASN A 207 -13.18 -1.42 -4.15
CA ASN A 207 -13.09 -0.23 -3.31
C ASN A 207 -13.12 1.08 -4.13
N MET A 208 -12.64 1.09 -5.37
CA MET A 208 -12.77 2.25 -6.27
C MET A 208 -14.22 2.56 -6.62
N PHE A 209 -15.09 1.55 -6.68
CA PHE A 209 -16.53 1.70 -6.97
C PHE A 209 -17.40 1.83 -5.71
N ALA A 210 -16.80 1.86 -4.52
CA ALA A 210 -17.50 2.00 -3.25
C ALA A 210 -17.24 3.37 -2.60
N SER A 211 -18.22 3.88 -1.85
CA SER A 211 -18.13 5.18 -1.17
C SER A 211 -18.28 5.07 0.35
N GLY A 212 -17.55 5.94 1.07
CA GLY A 212 -17.63 6.05 2.53
C GLY A 212 -17.50 4.70 3.25
N LEU A 213 -18.50 4.36 4.06
CA LEU A 213 -18.57 3.13 4.85
C LEU A 213 -18.78 1.85 4.01
N LYS A 214 -19.07 1.97 2.70
CA LYS A 214 -19.21 0.82 1.80
C LYS A 214 -17.87 0.25 1.35
N LYS A 215 -16.77 0.99 1.53
CA LYS A 215 -15.41 0.49 1.30
C LYS A 215 -15.08 -0.58 2.34
N LYS A 216 -14.78 -1.79 1.88
CA LYS A 216 -14.63 -2.99 2.74
C LYS A 216 -13.32 -3.71 2.47
N SER A 217 -12.81 -4.37 3.51
CA SER A 217 -11.81 -5.42 3.35
C SER A 217 -12.49 -6.79 3.20
N PRO A 218 -11.96 -7.66 2.32
CA PRO A 218 -12.44 -9.04 2.21
C PRO A 218 -12.19 -9.77 3.53
N LYS A 219 -13.21 -10.49 4.01
CA LYS A 219 -13.15 -11.26 5.26
C LYS A 219 -12.66 -12.69 5.06
N LYS A 220 -12.95 -13.24 3.88
CA LYS A 220 -12.56 -14.58 3.45
C LYS A 220 -12.28 -14.56 1.95
N PRO A 221 -11.47 -15.49 1.43
CA PRO A 221 -11.23 -15.61 0.01
C PRO A 221 -12.49 -15.76 -0.83
N GLU A 222 -13.46 -16.53 -0.34
CA GLU A 222 -14.66 -16.92 -1.08
C GLU A 222 -15.66 -15.75 -1.24
N ASP A 223 -15.54 -14.73 -0.39
CA ASP A 223 -16.40 -13.54 -0.41
C ASP A 223 -15.98 -12.55 -1.51
N VAL A 224 -14.86 -12.81 -2.20
CA VAL A 224 -14.25 -11.88 -3.15
C VAL A 224 -14.86 -12.08 -4.54
N LYS A 225 -15.91 -11.31 -4.83
CA LYS A 225 -16.50 -11.22 -6.18
C LYS A 225 -16.10 -9.91 -6.83
N ILE A 226 -15.61 -9.97 -8.07
CA ILE A 226 -15.28 -8.78 -8.83
C ILE A 226 -16.54 -7.97 -9.14
N PHE A 227 -16.49 -6.67 -8.86
CA PHE A 227 -17.52 -5.74 -9.28
C PHE A 227 -17.38 -5.48 -10.79
N CYS A 228 -18.47 -5.68 -11.52
CA CYS A 228 -18.56 -5.40 -12.95
C CYS A 228 -19.39 -4.13 -13.15
N PRO A 229 -18.77 -2.97 -13.46
CA PRO A 229 -19.50 -1.72 -13.64
C PRO A 229 -20.47 -1.80 -14.83
N GLY A 230 -21.66 -1.23 -14.66
CA GLY A 230 -22.67 -1.09 -15.70
C GLY A 230 -22.90 0.36 -16.13
N PRO A 231 -23.88 0.62 -17.02
CA PRO A 231 -24.21 1.95 -17.51
C PRO A 231 -24.51 3.01 -16.43
N GLU A 232 -24.95 2.60 -15.25
CA GLU A 232 -25.25 3.51 -14.13
C GLU A 232 -24.03 3.87 -13.26
N ASP A 233 -22.89 3.20 -13.47
CA ASP A 233 -21.66 3.44 -12.70
C ASP A 233 -20.71 4.45 -13.36
N TYR A 234 -21.04 4.90 -14.58
CA TYR A 234 -20.32 5.98 -15.23
C TYR A 234 -20.66 7.32 -14.59
N LEU A 235 -19.64 8.13 -14.29
CA LEU A 235 -19.86 9.52 -13.91
C LEU A 235 -20.51 10.24 -15.09
N LYS A 236 -21.73 10.76 -14.89
CA LYS A 236 -22.48 11.55 -15.87
C LYS A 236 -21.91 12.96 -15.98
#